data_AF-A0AA95M7C2-F1
#
_entry.id   AF-A0AA95M7C2-F1
#
_cell.length_a   1.000
_cell.length_b   1.000
_cell.length_c   1.000
_cell.angle_alpha   90.00
_cell.angle_beta   90.00
_cell.angle_gamma   90.00
#
_symmetry.space_group_name_H-M   'P 1'
#
loop_
_entity.id
_entity.type
_entity.pdbx_description
1 polymer ?
#
loop_
_entity_poly.entity_id
_entity_poly.type
_entity_poly.pdbx_seq_one_letter_code
_entity_poly.pdbx_strand_id
1 'polypeptide(L)' 'MEVILASVFSAIIISITVFSMMKVFIYAFRKNDISLRKCIILSTSSIVIGLLVASVLPFGFQKIMDFINYRKPF' A
#
# COMPACT_ATOMS: atom_id res chain seq x y z
N MET A 1 1.87 13.06 17.96
CA MET A 1 1.30 11.76 18.38
C MET A 1 0.26 11.25 17.38
N GLU A 2 -0.59 12.11 16.80
CA GLU A 2 -1.62 11.72 15.81
C GLU A 2 -1.07 11.25 14.45
N VAL A 3 0.02 11.86 13.98
CA VAL A 3 0.65 11.52 12.68
C VAL A 3 1.16 10.09 12.64
N ILE A 4 1.73 9.62 13.76
CA ILE A 4 2.22 8.24 13.89
C ILE A 4 1.04 7.27 13.84
N LEU A 5 -0.07 7.60 14.53
CA LEU A 5 -1.28 6.80 14.52
C LEU A 5 -1.87 6.70 13.10
N ALA A 6 -2.01 7.82 12.40
CA ALA A 6 -2.50 7.88 11.03
C ALA A 6 -1.60 7.08 10.07
N SER A 7 -0.27 7.19 10.21
CA SER A 7 0.69 6.44 9.42
C SER A 7 0.57 4.92 9.65
N VAL A 8 0.41 4.49 10.90
CA VAL A 8 0.27 3.06 11.24
C VAL A 8 -1.04 2.49 10.68
N PHE A 9 -2.16 3.20 10.84
CA PHE A 9 -3.44 2.77 10.27
C PHE A 9 -3.39 2.68 8.75
N SER A 10 -2.75 3.64 8.09
CA SER A 10 -2.64 3.64 6.64
C SER A 10 -1.73 2.49 6.15
N ALA A 11 -0.65 2.18 6.86
CA ALA A 11 0.19 1.00 6.57
C ALA A 11 -0.57 -0.33 6.75
N ILE A 12 -1.43 -0.44 7.77
CA ILE A 12 -2.29 -1.61 7.99
C ILE A 12 -3.27 -1.78 6.83
N ILE A 13 -3.93 -0.71 6.39
CA ILE A 13 -4.87 -0.74 5.26
C ILE A 13 -4.17 -1.22 4.00
N ILE A 14 -2.99 -0.66 3.67
CA ILE A 14 -2.21 -1.07 2.50
C ILE A 14 -1.83 -2.56 2.59
N SER A 15 -1.41 -3.01 3.77
CA SER A 15 -1.05 -4.42 4.00
C SER A 15 -2.24 -5.35 3.75
N ILE A 16 -3.43 -4.98 4.24
CA ILE A 16 -4.67 -5.75 4.01
C ILE A 16 -5.04 -5.75 2.52
N THR A 17 -4.91 -4.62 1.83
CA THR A 17 -5.20 -4.50 0.39
C THR A 17 -4.28 -5.40 -0.44
N VAL A 18 -2.97 -5.38 -0.18
CA VAL A 18 -2.00 -6.25 -0.88
C VAL A 18 -2.31 -7.72 -0.61
N PHE A 19 -2.61 -8.09 0.64
CA PHE A 19 -2.96 -9.47 1.00
C PHE A 19 -4.26 -9.93 0.31
N SER A 20 -5.26 -9.05 0.22
CA SER A 20 -6.52 -9.32 -0.49
C SER A 20 -6.29 -9.48 -1.99
N MET A 21 -5.50 -8.60 -2.62
CA MET A 21 -5.11 -8.74 -4.04
C MET A 21 -4.36 -10.06 -4.29
N MET A 22 -3.46 -10.46 -3.39
CA MET A 22 -2.75 -11.73 -3.50
C MET A 22 -3.72 -12.93 -3.49
N LYS A 23 -4.74 -12.91 -2.62
CA LYS A 23 -5.80 -13.93 -2.62
C LYS A 23 -6.59 -13.95 -3.93
N VAL A 24 -6.92 -12.79 -4.49
CA VAL A 24 -7.63 -12.68 -5.77
C VAL A 24 -6.79 -13.26 -6.92
N PHE A 25 -5.48 -13.00 -6.95
CA PHE A 25 -4.59 -13.60 -7.95
C PHE A 25 -4.52 -15.12 -7.83
N ILE A 26 -4.44 -15.66 -6.61
CA ILE A 26 -4.46 -17.12 -6.38
C ILE A 26 -5.81 -17.73 -6.82
N TYR A 27 -6.92 -17.05 -6.55
CA TYR A 27 -8.24 -17.52 -6.99
C TYR A 27 -8.37 -17.52 -8.51
N ALA A 28 -7.95 -16.44 -9.19
CA ALA A 28 -7.95 -16.34 -10.65
C ALA A 28 -7.01 -17.37 -11.29
N PHE A 29 -5.85 -17.63 -10.67
CA PHE A 29 -4.94 -18.71 -11.07
C PHE A 29 -5.61 -20.09 -10.97
N ARG A 30 -6.28 -20.38 -9.85
CA ARG A 30 -6.95 -21.67 -9.62
C ARG A 30 -8.11 -21.92 -10.58
N LYS A 31 -8.70 -20.85 -11.13
CA LYS A 31 -9.75 -20.91 -12.15
C LYS A 31 -9.21 -21.11 -13.58
N ASN A 32 -7.90 -21.25 -13.76
CA ASN A 32 -7.21 -21.40 -15.05
C ASN A 32 -7.36 -20.19 -16.00
N ASP A 33 -7.84 -19.04 -15.51
CA ASP A 33 -7.89 -17.79 -16.29
C ASP A 33 -6.48 -17.22 -16.56
N ILE A 34 -5.48 -17.59 -15.74
CA ILE A 34 -4.14 -17.01 -15.77
C ILE A 34 -3.09 -18.11 -15.60
N SER A 35 -2.05 -18.12 -16.43
CA SER A 35 -0.92 -19.06 -16.33
C SER A 35 -0.02 -18.78 -15.12
N LEU A 36 0.62 -19.81 -14.55
CA LEU A 36 1.54 -19.73 -13.39
C LEU A 36 2.54 -18.57 -13.49
N ARG A 37 3.17 -18.41 -14.66
CA ARG A 37 4.16 -17.35 -14.90
C ARG A 37 3.56 -15.95 -14.73
N LYS A 38 2.36 -15.71 -15.28
CA LYS A 38 1.66 -14.43 -15.16
C LYS A 38 1.23 -14.17 -13.71
N CYS A 39 0.81 -15.21 -12.98
CA CYS A 39 0.45 -15.08 -11.57
C CYS A 39 1.64 -14.65 -10.70
N ILE A 40 2.82 -15.23 -10.93
CA ILE A 40 4.04 -14.86 -10.19
C ILE A 40 4.39 -13.40 -10.49
N ILE A 41 4.43 -12.99 -11.77
CA ILE A 41 4.76 -11.62 -12.16
C ILE A 41 3.78 -10.61 -11.53
N LEU A 42 2.47 -10.88 -11.60
CA LEU A 42 1.45 -10.01 -11.03
C LEU A 42 1.58 -9.92 -9.50
N SER A 43 1.77 -11.05 -8.82
CA SER A 43 1.97 -11.10 -7.37
C SER A 43 3.21 -10.33 -6.94
N THR A 44 4.36 -10.58 -7.58
CA THR A 44 5.61 -9.87 -7.29
C THR A 44 5.48 -8.37 -7.57
N SER A 45 4.84 -7.98 -8.67
CA SER A 45 4.61 -6.56 -8.98
C SER A 45 3.72 -5.88 -7.94
N SER A 46 2.67 -6.55 -7.45
CA SER A 46 1.78 -6.02 -6.41
C SER A 46 2.51 -5.85 -5.08
N ILE A 47 3.37 -6.79 -4.71
CA ILE A 47 4.21 -6.68 -3.51
C ILE A 47 5.19 -5.50 -3.64
N VAL A 48 5.85 -5.35 -4.78
CA VAL A 48 6.80 -4.25 -5.04
C VAL A 48 6.09 -2.89 -4.98
N ILE A 49 4.92 -2.77 -5.63
CA ILE A 49 4.11 -1.55 -5.61
C ILE A 49 3.61 -1.27 -4.19
N GLY A 50 3.13 -2.28 -3.48
CA GLY A 50 2.69 -2.17 -2.08
C GLY A 50 3.82 -1.66 -1.16
N LEU A 51 5.03 -2.19 -1.33
CA LEU A 51 6.22 -1.75 -0.58
C LEU A 51 6.58 -0.30 -0.91
N LEU A 52 6.61 0.05 -2.20
CA LEU A 52 6.86 1.43 -2.66
C LEU A 52 5.84 2.41 -2.07
N VAL A 53 4.56 2.10 -2.15
CA VAL A 53 3.49 2.93 -1.61
C VAL A 53 3.63 3.07 -0.09
N ALA A 54 3.87 1.98 0.63
CA ALA A 54 4.07 2.00 2.07
C ALA A 54 5.30 2.83 2.51
N SER A 55 6.37 2.83 1.71
CA SER A 55 7.56 3.66 1.98
C SER A 55 7.36 5.15 1.66
N VAL A 56 6.60 5.47 0.62
CA VAL A 56 6.33 6.88 0.22
C VAL A 56 5.29 7.53 1.14
N LEU A 57 4.37 6.75 1.70
CA LEU A 57 3.30 7.23 2.56
C LEU A 57 3.76 8.08 3.77
N PRO A 58 4.72 7.62 4.62
CA PRO A 58 5.18 8.42 5.76
C PRO A 58 5.82 9.74 5.31
N PHE A 59 6.53 9.76 4.17
CA PHE A 59 7.05 10.99 3.58
C PHE A 59 5.94 11.95 3.13
N GLY A 60 4.87 11.42 2.52
CA GLY A 60 3.70 12.20 2.14
C GLY A 60 3.00 12.82 3.35
N PHE A 61 2.79 12.05 4.41
CA PHE A 61 2.21 12.54 5.66
C PHE A 61 3.05 13.64 6.29
N GLN A 62 4.37 13.48 6.32
CA GLN A 62 5.28 14.48 6.88
C GLN A 62 5.17 15.82 6.11
N LYS A 63 5.14 15.78 4.77
CA LYS A 63 4.99 16.97 3.92
C LYS A 63 3.64 17.66 4.07
N ILE A 64 2.55 16.91 4.17
CA ILE A 64 1.21 17.46 4.35
C ILE A 64 1.10 18.13 5.72
N MET A 65 1.65 17.51 6.77
CA MET A 65 1.69 18.09 8.11
C MET A 65 2.51 19.37 8.14
N ASP A 66 3.70 19.39 7.54
CA ASP A 66 4.52 20.61 7.43
C ASP A 66 3.78 21.72 6.67
N PHE A 67 3.08 21.39 5.59
CA PHE A 67 2.28 22.36 4.83
C PHE A 67 1.12 22.92 5.65
N ILE A 68 0.41 22.08 6.39
CA ILE A 68 -0.69 22.52 7.28
C ILE A 68 -0.13 23.39 8.41
N ASN A 69 1.01 23.02 8.99
CA ASN A 69 1.63 23.76 10.10
C ASN A 69 2.17 25.12 9.62
N TYR A 70 2.79 25.18 8.44
CA TYR A 70 3.23 26.42 7.82
C TYR A 70 2.07 27.38 7.51
N ARG A 71 0.88 26.84 7.25
CA ARG A 71 -0.32 27.63 6.94
C ARG A 71 -1.09 28.08 8.19
N LYS A 72 -0.75 27.62 9.40
CA LYS A 72 -1.40 28.08 10.63
C LYS A 72 -0.75 29.38 11.13
N PRO A 73 -1.49 30.50 11.26
CA PRO A 73 -0.95 31.78 11.69
C PRO A 73 -1.08 32.02 13.21
N PHE A 74 -1.00 30.98 14.04
CA PHE A 74 -1.04 31.10 15.51
C PHE A 74 -0.20 30.02 16.17
#